data_AF-A0A2P0ZGM4-F1
#
_entry.id   AF-A0A2P0ZGM4-F1
#
_cell.length_a   1.000
_cell.length_b   1.000
_cell.length_c   1.000
_cell.angle_alpha   90.00
_cell.angle_beta   90.00
_cell.angle_gamma   90.00
#
_symmetry.space_group_name_H-M   'P 1'
#
loop_
_entity.id
_entity.type
_entity.pdbx_description
1 polymer ?
#
loop_
_entity_poly.entity_id
_entity_poly.type
_entity_poly.pdbx_seq_one_letter_code
_entity_poly.pdbx_strand_id
1 'polypeptide(L)' 'MNITPYLLGVIGLTLVVYGEYILGTVLLIIAGGEIVLPNLNTTTDTQATVVRFGFIVTIASLMFYRLFYIR' A
#
# COMPACT_ATOMS: atom_id res chain seq x y z
N MET A 1 10.87 -6.90 -16.91
CA MET A 1 9.63 -6.50 -16.22
C MET A 1 9.91 -6.50 -14.72
N ASN A 2 9.65 -5.41 -14.00
CA ASN A 2 9.85 -5.36 -12.55
C ASN A 2 8.74 -6.18 -11.88
N ILE A 3 9.08 -7.34 -11.31
CA ILE A 3 8.11 -8.30 -10.75
C ILE A 3 7.66 -7.96 -9.31
N THR A 4 8.43 -7.10 -8.65
CA THR A 4 8.24 -6.68 -7.25
C THR A 4 6.80 -6.26 -6.89
N PRO A 5 6.11 -5.38 -7.66
CA PRO A 5 4.74 -4.99 -7.32
C PRO A 5 3.74 -6.16 -7.38
N TYR A 6 3.93 -7.11 -8.29
CA TYR A 6 3.06 -8.28 -8.42
C TYR A 6 3.24 -9.23 -7.23
N LEU A 7 4.48 -9.43 -6.77
CA LEU A 7 4.78 -10.19 -5.55
C LEU A 7 4.14 -9.56 -4.31
N LEU A 8 4.27 -8.24 -4.15
CA LEU A 8 3.63 -7.51 -3.04
C LEU A 8 2.10 -7.62 -3.10
N GLY A 9 1.51 -7.56 -4.30
CA GLY A 9 0.08 -7.73 -4.51
C GLY A 9 -0.40 -9.13 -4.10
N VAL A 10 0.30 -10.19 -4.50
CA VAL A 10 -0.03 -11.58 -4.14
C VAL A 10 0.12 -11.82 -2.64
N ILE A 11 1.20 -11.30 -2.02
CA ILE A 11 1.41 -11.39 -0.57
C ILE A 11 0.29 -10.64 0.17
N GLY A 12 -0.06 -9.44 -0.29
CA GLY A 12 -1.14 -8.64 0.28
C GLY A 12 -2.49 -9.36 0.22
N LEU A 13 -2.84 -9.93 -0.94
CA LEU A 13 -4.06 -10.73 -1.13
C LEU A 13 -4.09 -11.94 -0.20
N THR A 14 -2.97 -12.64 -0.08
CA THR A 14 -2.82 -13.80 0.79
C THR A 14 -3.05 -13.41 2.25
N LEU A 15 -2.47 -12.30 2.71
CA LEU A 15 -2.65 -11.79 4.08
C LEU A 15 -4.09 -11.35 4.35
N VAL A 16 -4.78 -10.74 3.39
CA VAL A 16 -6.22 -10.44 3.51
C VAL A 16 -7.02 -11.73 3.71
N VAL A 17 -6.73 -12.79 2.94
CA VAL A 17 -7.40 -14.09 3.06
C VAL A 17 -7.14 -14.76 4.42
N TYR A 18 -5.93 -14.63 4.97
CA TYR A 18 -5.58 -15.17 6.29
C TYR A 18 -6.06 -14.30 7.48
N GLY A 19 -6.77 -13.21 7.23
CA GLY A 19 -7.34 -12.36 8.29
C GLY A 19 -6.42 -11.24 8.79
N GLU A 20 -5.23 -11.07 8.19
CA GLU A 20 -4.33 -9.96 8.44
C GLU A 20 -4.72 -8.73 7.59
N TYR A 21 -5.95 -8.25 7.83
CA TYR A 21 -6.60 -7.26 6.98
C TYR A 21 -5.79 -5.96 6.82
N ILE A 22 -5.15 -5.44 7.89
CA ILE A 22 -4.38 -4.19 7.78
C ILE A 22 -3.12 -4.42 6.95
N LEU A 23 -2.31 -5.42 7.29
CA LEU A 23 -1.06 -5.67 6.60
C LEU A 23 -1.31 -6.01 5.12
N GLY A 24 -2.35 -6.82 4.86
CA GLY A 24 -2.77 -7.18 3.50
C GLY A 24 -3.26 -5.97 2.70
N THR A 25 -4.08 -5.10 3.29
CA THR A 25 -4.58 -3.89 2.62
C THR A 25 -3.45 -2.90 2.33
N VAL A 26 -2.50 -2.73 3.26
CA VAL A 26 -1.33 -1.86 3.07
C VAL A 26 -0.47 -2.35 1.90
N LEU A 27 -0.20 -3.65 1.84
CA LEU A 27 0.59 -4.24 0.75
C LEU A 27 -0.11 -4.14 -0.61
N LEU A 28 -1.45 -4.29 -0.65
CA LEU A 28 -2.23 -4.07 -1.87
C LEU A 28 -2.21 -2.62 -2.35
N ILE A 29 -2.27 -1.64 -1.43
CA ILE A 29 -2.16 -0.21 -1.76
C ILE A 29 -0.79 0.10 -2.37
N ILE A 30 0.28 -0.39 -1.75
CA ILE A 30 1.66 -0.18 -2.23
C ILE A 30 1.84 -0.86 -3.60
N ALA A 31 1.37 -2.10 -3.75
CA ALA A 31 1.42 -2.82 -5.02
C ALA A 31 0.67 -2.09 -6.14
N GLY A 32 -0.54 -1.62 -5.88
CA GLY A 32 -1.32 -0.82 -6.83
C GLY A 32 -0.62 0.48 -7.21
N GLY A 33 -0.01 1.16 -6.24
CA GLY A 33 0.78 2.37 -6.47
C GLY A 33 1.96 2.16 -7.40
N GLU A 34 2.73 1.10 -7.19
CA GLU A 34 3.90 0.75 -8.02
C GLU A 34 3.52 0.21 -9.41
N ILE A 35 2.29 -0.29 -9.61
CA ILE A 35 1.77 -0.65 -10.94
C ILE A 35 1.43 0.62 -11.74
N VAL A 36 0.81 1.61 -11.10
CA VAL A 36 0.40 2.87 -11.74
C VAL A 36 1.60 3.77 -11.99
N LEU A 37 2.52 3.86 -11.04
CA LEU A 37 3.74 4.65 -11.14
C LEU A 37 4.95 3.78 -10.80
N PRO A 38 5.62 3.18 -11.81
CA PRO A 38 6.75 2.29 -11.59
C PRO A 38 7.91 3.01 -10.90
N ASN A 39 8.49 2.37 -9.90
CA ASN A 39 9.53 2.94 -9.05
C ASN A 39 9.02 4.20 -8.35
N LEU A 40 7.79 4.13 -7.83
CA LEU A 40 7.18 5.24 -7.09
C LEU A 40 8.13 5.72 -6.00
N ASN A 41 8.90 4.85 -5.37
CA ASN A 41 9.85 5.18 -4.29
C ASN A 41 11.15 5.87 -4.72
N THR A 42 11.56 5.79 -6.00
CA THR A 42 12.80 6.43 -6.49
C THR A 42 12.55 7.56 -7.48
N THR A 43 11.32 7.69 -8.00
CA THR A 43 10.93 8.76 -8.92
C THR A 43 10.73 10.09 -8.19
N THR A 44 11.46 11.14 -8.54
CA THR A 44 11.47 12.43 -7.83
C THR A 44 10.58 13.50 -8.45
N ASP A 45 9.45 13.11 -9.05
CA ASP A 45 8.47 14.05 -9.62
C ASP A 45 7.46 14.55 -8.58
N THR A 46 6.90 15.74 -8.82
CA THR A 46 5.83 16.33 -8.00
C THR A 46 4.62 15.39 -7.91
N GLN A 47 4.26 14.73 -9.01
CA GLN A 47 3.16 13.75 -9.02
C GLN A 47 3.46 12.52 -8.15
N ALA A 48 4.68 11.98 -8.24
CA ALA A 48 5.12 10.85 -7.41
C ALA A 48 5.10 11.23 -5.91
N THR A 49 5.49 12.46 -5.59
CA THR A 49 5.47 12.97 -4.21
C THR A 49 4.05 13.06 -3.64
N VAL A 50 3.10 13.59 -4.42
CA VAL A 50 1.68 13.67 -4.04
C VAL A 50 1.09 12.27 -3.83
N VAL A 51 1.41 11.32 -4.72
CA VAL A 51 0.93 9.93 -4.61
C VAL A 51 1.50 9.23 -3.37
N ARG A 52 2.81 9.37 -3.09
CA ARG A 52 3.43 8.85 -1.85
C ARG A 52 2.76 9.42 -0.61
N PHE A 53 2.52 10.73 -0.58
CA PHE A 53 1.86 11.38 0.55
C PHE A 53 0.43 10.86 0.73
N GLY A 54 -0.33 10.71 -0.36
CA GLY A 54 -1.67 10.12 -0.33
C GLY A 54 -1.69 8.70 0.24
N PHE A 55 -0.71 7.87 -0.12
CA PHE A 55 -0.57 6.52 0.45
C PHE A 55 -0.25 6.55 1.94
N ILE A 56 0.68 7.41 2.38
CA ILE A 56 1.01 7.56 3.79
C ILE A 56 -0.25 7.95 4.59
N VAL A 57 -1.02 8.92 4.10
CA VAL A 57 -2.26 9.36 4.76
C VAL A 57 -3.29 8.22 4.81
N THR A 58 -3.46 7.47 3.72
CA THR A 58 -4.41 6.35 3.66
C THR A 58 -4.02 5.24 4.64
N ILE A 59 -2.75 4.85 4.67
CA ILE A 59 -2.21 3.83 5.58
C ILE A 59 -2.35 4.29 7.03
N ALA A 60 -1.98 5.53 7.34
CA ALA A 60 -2.12 6.10 8.68
C ALA A 60 -3.58 6.12 9.12
N SER A 61 -4.50 6.52 8.23
CA SER A 61 -5.94 6.55 8.52
C SER A 61 -6.50 5.15 8.81
N LEU A 62 -6.07 4.13 8.06
CA LEU A 62 -6.44 2.73 8.33
C LEU A 62 -5.91 2.25 9.68
N MET A 63 -4.68 2.63 10.05
CA MET A 63 -4.12 2.32 11.36
C MET A 63 -4.88 3.01 12.50
N PHE A 64 -5.19 4.30 12.35
CA PHE A 64 -6.01 5.04 13.32
C PHE A 64 -7.40 4.43 13.45
N TYR A 65 -8.09 4.17 12.33
CA TYR A 65 -9.38 3.49 12.31
C TYR A 65 -9.31 2.19 13.12
N ARG A 66 -8.30 1.35 12.88
CA ARG A 66 -8.13 0.13 13.67
C ARG A 66 -7.96 0.42 15.16
N LEU A 67 -7.13 1.39 15.55
CA LEU A 67 -6.90 1.74 16.96
C LEU A 67 -8.16 2.24 17.67
N PHE A 68 -9.06 2.94 16.96
CA PHE A 68 -10.32 3.43 17.52
C PHE A 68 -11.40 2.35 17.59
N TYR A 69 -11.50 1.48 16.59
CA TYR A 69 -12.57 0.46 16.49
C TYR A 69 -12.18 -0.92 17.05
N ILE A 70 -10.92 -1.13 17.47
CA ILE A 70 -10.50 -2.29 18.29
C ILE A 70 -10.85 -2.12 19.77
N ARG A 71 -11.08 -0.89 20.24
CA ARG A 71 -11.68 -0.63 21.56
C ARG A 71 -13.19 -0.81 21.51
#